data_AF-A0A960JB41-F1
#
_entry.id   AF-A0A960JB41-F1
#
_cell.length_a   1.000
_cell.length_b   1.000
_cell.length_c   1.000
_cell.angle_alpha   90.00
_cell.angle_beta   90.00
_cell.angle_gamma   90.00
#
_symmetry.space_group_name_H-M   'P 1'
#
loop_
_entity.id
_entity.type
_entity.pdbx_description
1 polymer ?
#
loop_
_entity_poly.entity_id
_entity_poly.type
_entity_poly.pdbx_seq_one_letter_code
_entity_poly.pdbx_strand_id
1 'polypeptide(L)'
;MRAFVTVVFAAILLASCAASEPSAQEQAKLEADFAESMRNVVMEGHFTVSGRGDNAKLRPERYEIEKAVHVTGDLWTIHARIQYGDHDFTAPIPVKLLWAGDTPVISLTDVSLPGSDGSFTARVVIFRDHYSGMWWHGETGGNQFGQIVRASE
;
A
#
# COMPACT_ATOMS: atom_id res chain seq x y z
N MET A 1 11.20 -36.32 -56.24
CA MET A 1 11.82 -37.02 -55.09
C MET A 1 11.93 -36.02 -53.94
N ARG A 2 11.11 -36.22 -52.88
CA ARG A 2 11.28 -35.83 -51.45
C ARG A 2 11.75 -34.38 -51.13
N ALA A 3 10.87 -33.45 -50.76
CA ALA A 3 10.27 -33.21 -49.42
C ALA A 3 11.29 -32.88 -48.31
N PHE A 4 11.24 -31.65 -47.77
CA PHE A 4 11.58 -31.24 -46.39
C PHE A 4 11.00 -29.83 -46.17
N VAL A 5 9.77 -29.67 -45.67
CA VAL A 5 9.34 -29.67 -44.25
C VAL A 5 9.86 -28.46 -43.48
N THR A 6 8.97 -27.46 -43.38
CA THR A 6 8.54 -26.77 -42.14
C THR A 6 9.58 -26.45 -41.08
N VAL A 7 9.95 -25.16 -40.93
CA VAL A 7 10.05 -24.49 -39.63
C VAL A 7 9.71 -23.00 -39.83
N VAL A 8 8.41 -22.68 -39.86
CA VAL A 8 7.89 -21.34 -39.59
C VAL A 8 6.98 -21.54 -38.38
N PHE A 9 7.03 -20.62 -37.40
CA PHE A 9 6.34 -20.64 -36.10
C PHE A 9 7.10 -21.27 -34.92
N ALA A 10 8.02 -20.52 -34.31
CA ALA A 10 8.36 -20.70 -32.88
C ALA A 10 9.14 -19.49 -32.28
N ALA A 11 8.74 -18.24 -32.53
CA ALA A 11 9.51 -17.09 -32.01
C ALA A 11 8.68 -15.90 -31.47
N ILE A 12 7.36 -16.03 -31.29
CA ILE A 12 6.53 -14.93 -30.75
C ILE A 12 5.70 -15.45 -29.59
N LEU A 13 6.28 -15.62 -28.41
CA LEU A 13 5.52 -15.93 -27.19
C LEU A 13 6.23 -15.51 -25.88
N LEU A 14 7.19 -14.58 -25.94
CA LEU A 14 7.97 -14.17 -24.76
C LEU A 14 7.87 -12.69 -24.36
N ALA A 15 7.03 -11.88 -25.02
CA ALA A 15 6.97 -10.43 -24.76
C ALA A 15 5.78 -9.96 -23.88
N SER A 16 5.02 -10.88 -23.27
CA SER A 16 3.75 -10.51 -22.63
C SER A 16 3.82 -10.06 -21.16
N CYS A 17 5.02 -9.97 -20.56
CA CYS A 17 5.18 -9.50 -19.17
C CYS A 17 5.61 -8.03 -19.05
N ALA A 18 5.80 -7.31 -20.16
CA ALA A 18 6.01 -5.87 -20.10
C ALA A 18 4.65 -5.18 -20.00
N ALA A 19 4.20 -4.89 -18.76
CA ALA A 19 3.09 -3.98 -18.55
C ALA A 19 3.49 -2.60 -19.10
N SER A 20 2.72 -2.07 -20.04
CA SER A 20 2.88 -0.68 -20.50
C SER A 20 2.54 0.28 -19.36
N GLU A 21 3.31 1.36 -19.23
CA GLU A 21 2.99 2.42 -18.27
C GLU A 21 1.59 3.01 -18.58
N PRO A 22 0.77 3.32 -17.55
CA PRO A 22 -0.55 3.91 -17.76
C PRO A 22 -0.45 5.24 -18.51
N SER A 23 -1.41 5.52 -19.38
CA SER A 23 -1.59 6.88 -19.91
C SER A 23 -1.94 7.85 -18.78
N ALA A 24 -1.71 9.15 -18.99
CA ALA A 24 -2.07 10.18 -18.00
C ALA A 24 -3.55 10.15 -17.61
N GLN A 25 -4.44 9.78 -18.54
CA GLN A 25 -5.88 9.67 -18.26
C GLN A 25 -6.20 8.44 -17.41
N GLU A 26 -5.55 7.30 -17.66
CA GLU A 26 -5.69 6.10 -16.84
C GLU A 26 -5.13 6.33 -15.44
N GLN A 27 -3.98 6.99 -15.34
CA GLN A 27 -3.37 7.36 -14.07
C GLN A 27 -4.29 8.26 -13.23
N ALA A 28 -4.85 9.32 -13.84
CA ALA A 28 -5.80 10.20 -13.17
C ALA A 28 -7.07 9.45 -12.68
N LYS A 29 -7.51 8.45 -13.45
CA LYS A 29 -8.63 7.59 -13.03
C LYS A 29 -8.25 6.72 -11.82
N LEU A 30 -7.10 6.08 -11.84
CA LEU A 30 -6.61 5.26 -10.73
C LEU A 30 -6.49 6.09 -9.44
N GLU A 31 -5.95 7.30 -9.54
CA GLU A 31 -5.83 8.24 -8.42
C GLU A 31 -7.19 8.66 -7.86
N ALA A 32 -8.16 8.99 -8.72
CA ALA A 32 -9.52 9.32 -8.31
C ALA A 32 -10.22 8.13 -7.63
N ASP A 33 -10.10 6.94 -8.20
CA ASP A 33 -10.67 5.71 -7.66
C ASP A 33 -10.05 5.37 -6.28
N PHE A 34 -8.73 5.56 -6.11
CA PHE A 34 -8.06 5.40 -4.82
C PHE A 34 -8.59 6.39 -3.78
N ALA A 35 -8.65 7.68 -4.10
CA ALA A 35 -9.15 8.72 -3.19
C ALA A 35 -10.60 8.47 -2.74
N GLU A 36 -11.45 7.99 -3.66
CA GLU A 36 -12.82 7.57 -3.39
C GLU A 36 -12.88 6.33 -2.49
N SER A 37 -12.08 5.31 -2.81
CA SER A 37 -12.06 4.05 -2.06
C SER A 37 -11.62 4.25 -0.60
N MET A 38 -10.71 5.18 -0.34
CA MET A 38 -10.13 5.46 0.98
C MET A 38 -10.88 6.54 1.77
N ARG A 39 -11.97 7.11 1.25
CA ARG A 39 -12.76 8.09 2.00
C ARG A 39 -13.63 7.41 3.06
N ASN A 40 -13.58 7.92 4.29
CA ASN A 40 -14.36 7.46 5.43
C ASN A 40 -14.31 5.94 5.60
N VAL A 41 -13.09 5.40 5.68
CA VAL A 41 -12.85 3.97 5.92
C VAL A 41 -12.12 3.75 7.22
N VAL A 42 -12.20 2.52 7.72
CA VAL A 42 -11.39 2.04 8.82
C VAL A 42 -10.55 0.88 8.29
N MET A 43 -9.25 0.99 8.49
CA MET A 43 -8.30 -0.11 8.29
C MET A 43 -8.17 -0.83 9.63
N GLU A 44 -8.73 -2.03 9.72
CA GLU A 44 -8.71 -2.86 10.93
C GLU A 44 -7.85 -4.08 10.69
N GLY A 45 -6.84 -4.29 11.53
CA GLY A 45 -5.88 -5.34 11.28
C GLY A 45 -4.97 -5.65 12.44
N HIS A 46 -3.86 -6.29 12.08
CA HIS A 46 -2.85 -6.70 13.03
C HIS A 46 -1.46 -6.44 12.46
N PHE A 47 -0.52 -6.19 13.36
CA PHE A 47 0.90 -6.16 13.05
C PHE A 47 1.69 -7.16 13.89
N THR A 48 2.88 -7.48 13.37
CA THR A 48 3.90 -8.32 14.00
C THR A 48 5.13 -7.47 14.32
N VAL A 49 5.99 -7.98 15.21
CA VAL A 49 7.32 -7.41 15.47
C VAL A 49 8.35 -8.51 15.15
N SER A 50 9.15 -8.29 14.12
CA SER A 50 10.23 -9.19 13.69
C SER A 50 11.30 -9.33 14.78
N GLY A 51 12.02 -10.45 14.79
CA GLY A 51 13.14 -10.69 15.72
C GLY A 51 12.73 -11.04 17.16
N ARG A 52 11.45 -11.01 17.50
CA ARG A 52 10.92 -11.66 18.71
C ARG A 52 10.63 -13.11 18.35
N GLY A 53 11.53 -14.03 18.72
CA GLY A 53 11.49 -15.46 18.34
C GLY A 53 10.13 -16.13 18.60
N ASP A 54 9.84 -17.22 17.86
CA ASP A 54 8.69 -18.16 17.76
C ASP A 54 7.24 -17.73 18.15
N ASN A 55 7.07 -16.74 19.00
CA ASN A 55 5.81 -16.12 19.41
C ASN A 55 5.69 -14.69 18.85
N ALA A 56 5.71 -14.53 17.53
CA ALA A 56 5.33 -13.26 16.90
C ALA A 56 3.84 -12.99 17.16
N LYS A 57 3.51 -12.47 18.35
CA LYS A 57 2.14 -12.16 18.76
C LYS A 57 1.56 -11.12 17.80
N LEU A 58 0.42 -11.46 17.19
CA LEU A 58 -0.40 -10.51 16.45
C LEU A 58 -0.90 -9.43 17.41
N ARG A 59 -0.59 -8.17 17.09
CA ARG A 59 -1.00 -6.99 17.85
C ARG A 59 -2.06 -6.26 17.04
N PRO A 60 -3.23 -5.95 17.62
CA PRO A 60 -4.26 -5.22 16.90
C PRO A 60 -3.77 -3.80 16.57
N GLU A 61 -4.18 -3.31 15.41
CA GLU A 61 -4.02 -1.92 14.97
C GLU A 61 -5.30 -1.46 14.28
N ARG A 62 -5.51 -0.14 14.30
CA ARG A 62 -6.67 0.47 13.66
C ARG A 62 -6.34 1.87 13.15
N TYR A 63 -6.71 2.15 11.90
CA TYR A 63 -6.58 3.47 11.29
C TYR A 63 -7.94 3.95 10.77
N GLU A 64 -8.48 5.04 11.30
CA GLU A 64 -9.65 5.70 10.74
C GLU A 64 -9.18 6.70 9.69
N ILE A 65 -9.44 6.42 8.43
CA ILE A 65 -9.06 7.27 7.31
C ILE A 65 -10.25 8.16 6.95
N GLU A 66 -10.09 9.46 7.16
CA GLU A 66 -11.08 10.46 6.73
C GLU A 66 -11.02 10.58 5.20
N LYS A 67 -9.82 10.82 4.66
CA LYS A 67 -9.59 11.03 3.22
C LYS A 67 -8.13 10.87 2.83
N ALA A 68 -7.92 10.56 1.56
CA ALA A 68 -6.63 10.65 0.87
C ALA A 68 -6.65 11.82 -0.12
N VAL A 69 -5.64 12.70 -0.06
CA VAL A 69 -5.55 13.91 -0.89
C VAL A 69 -4.29 13.85 -1.73
N HIS A 70 -4.45 13.95 -3.05
CA HIS A 70 -3.33 14.09 -3.98
C HIS A 70 -2.71 15.49 -3.84
N VAL A 71 -1.39 15.56 -3.73
CA VAL A 71 -0.67 16.84 -3.62
C VAL A 71 0.01 17.16 -4.96
N THR A 72 0.91 16.28 -5.41
CA THR A 72 1.63 16.43 -6.68
C THR A 72 2.41 15.15 -7.00
N GLY A 73 2.49 14.75 -8.27
CA GLY A 73 3.17 13.51 -8.66
C GLY A 73 2.71 12.34 -7.80
N ASP A 74 3.66 11.62 -7.18
CA ASP A 74 3.33 10.51 -6.29
C ASP A 74 3.05 10.94 -4.84
N LEU A 75 3.12 12.24 -4.51
CA LEU A 75 2.95 12.73 -3.14
C LEU A 75 1.47 12.89 -2.79
N TRP A 76 1.08 12.27 -1.68
CA TRP A 76 -0.26 12.27 -1.12
C TRP A 76 -0.22 12.61 0.36
N THR A 77 -1.36 13.08 0.88
CA THR A 77 -1.60 13.21 2.32
C THR A 77 -2.77 12.34 2.72
N ILE A 78 -2.55 11.45 3.68
CA ILE A 78 -3.61 10.64 4.30
C ILE A 78 -4.01 11.29 5.62
N HIS A 79 -5.27 11.68 5.74
CA HIS A 79 -5.82 12.20 6.97
C HIS A 79 -6.36 11.04 7.79
N ALA A 80 -5.69 10.71 8.89
CA ALA A 80 -6.04 9.54 9.68
C ALA A 80 -5.99 9.79 11.19
N ARG A 81 -6.87 9.11 11.92
CA ARG A 81 -6.68 8.79 13.33
C ARG A 81 -6.05 7.42 13.46
N ILE A 82 -4.97 7.33 14.21
CA ILE A 82 -4.12 6.15 14.31
C ILE A 82 -4.23 5.60 15.72
N GLN A 83 -4.52 4.30 15.84
CA GLN A 83 -4.63 3.59 17.10
C GLN A 83 -3.79 2.30 17.08
N TYR A 84 -2.78 2.23 17.93
CA TYR A 84 -1.99 1.01 18.15
C TYR A 84 -1.35 1.02 19.54
N GLY A 85 -1.32 -0.13 20.22
CA GLY A 85 -0.81 -0.19 21.60
C GLY A 85 -1.54 0.82 22.51
N ASP A 86 -0.77 1.72 23.14
CA ASP A 86 -1.27 2.79 23.99
C ASP A 86 -1.32 4.17 23.29
N HIS A 87 -1.17 4.20 21.96
CA HIS A 87 -1.17 5.43 21.16
C HIS A 87 -2.53 5.65 20.48
N ASP A 88 -3.02 6.88 20.54
CA ASP A 88 -4.22 7.36 19.83
C ASP A 88 -4.00 8.82 19.43
N PHE A 89 -3.87 9.11 18.14
CA PHE A 89 -3.66 10.46 17.64
C PHE A 89 -4.16 10.66 16.21
N THR A 90 -4.51 11.90 15.88
CA THR A 90 -4.92 12.30 14.52
C THR A 90 -3.82 13.12 13.86
N ALA A 91 -3.41 12.75 12.65
CA ALA A 91 -2.38 13.47 11.91
C ALA A 91 -2.60 13.42 10.38
N PRO A 92 -2.20 14.48 9.65
CA PRO A 92 -1.96 14.38 8.22
C PRO A 92 -0.63 13.65 7.98
N ILE A 93 -0.69 12.48 7.32
CA ILE A 93 0.47 11.63 7.06
C ILE A 93 0.90 11.85 5.60
N PRO A 94 2.05 12.49 5.33
CA PRO A 94 2.59 12.56 3.98
C PRO A 94 3.10 11.18 3.56
N VAL A 95 2.64 10.70 2.41
CA VAL A 95 3.03 9.42 1.83
C VAL A 95 3.31 9.56 0.34
N LYS A 96 4.07 8.61 -0.21
CA LYS A 96 4.05 8.35 -1.64
C LYS A 96 2.99 7.30 -1.96
N LEU A 97 2.16 7.55 -2.96
CA LEU A 97 1.28 6.55 -3.55
C LEU A 97 1.90 6.07 -4.86
N LEU A 98 2.44 4.86 -4.83
CA LEU A 98 3.03 4.20 -6.00
C LEU A 98 2.06 3.16 -6.55
N TRP A 99 2.33 2.65 -7.75
CA TRP A 99 1.43 1.71 -8.43
C TRP A 99 2.20 0.47 -8.90
N ALA A 100 1.61 -0.71 -8.63
CA ALA A 100 2.00 -1.98 -9.22
C ALA A 100 0.91 -2.40 -10.22
N GLY A 101 1.03 -1.94 -11.47
CA GLY A 101 -0.09 -1.99 -12.41
C GLY A 101 -1.19 -1.03 -11.97
N ASP A 102 -2.39 -1.56 -11.68
CA ASP A 102 -3.54 -0.82 -11.15
C ASP A 102 -3.64 -0.88 -9.61
N THR A 103 -2.66 -1.48 -8.95
CA THR A 103 -2.71 -1.74 -7.51
C THR A 103 -1.94 -0.68 -6.73
N PRO A 104 -2.60 0.09 -5.83
CA PRO A 104 -1.93 1.13 -5.06
C PRO A 104 -1.00 0.57 -3.97
N VAL A 105 0.16 1.21 -3.82
CA VAL A 105 1.17 0.93 -2.80
C VAL A 105 1.50 2.21 -2.05
N ILE A 106 1.05 2.31 -0.80
CA ILE A 106 1.41 3.38 0.12
C ILE A 106 2.85 3.17 0.58
N SER A 107 3.67 4.22 0.47
CA SER A 107 5.10 4.17 0.68
C SER A 107 5.57 5.39 1.46
N LEU A 108 6.24 5.16 2.59
CA LEU A 108 6.86 6.21 3.39
C LEU A 108 8.26 5.74 3.85
N THR A 109 9.25 6.63 3.80
CA THR A 109 10.63 6.35 4.23
C THR A 109 11.05 7.44 5.20
N ASP A 110 11.41 7.03 6.41
CA ASP A 110 11.92 7.88 7.48
C ASP A 110 11.08 9.15 7.73
N VAL A 111 9.76 9.00 7.70
CA VAL A 111 8.81 10.09 7.96
C VAL A 111 8.62 10.24 9.47
N SER A 112 8.94 11.41 10.02
CA SER A 112 8.60 11.75 11.39
C SER A 112 7.18 12.28 11.49
N LEU A 113 6.38 11.68 12.37
CA LEU A 113 5.01 12.11 12.62
C LEU A 113 4.94 13.04 13.83
N PRO A 114 4.06 14.05 13.82
CA PRO A 114 3.79 14.84 15.01
C PRO A 114 3.26 13.96 16.15
N GLY A 115 3.86 14.05 17.33
CA GLY A 115 3.41 13.30 18.51
C GLY A 115 4.02 11.90 18.68
N SER A 116 4.91 11.48 17.77
CA SER A 116 5.71 10.26 17.90
C SER A 116 7.18 10.55 18.15
N ASP A 117 7.87 9.69 18.88
CA ASP A 117 9.33 9.62 18.84
C ASP A 117 9.79 8.96 17.52
N GLY A 118 10.95 9.35 16.98
CA GLY A 118 11.55 8.67 15.82
C GLY A 118 10.89 8.90 14.44
N SER A 119 11.22 8.01 13.51
CA SER A 119 10.75 8.02 12.13
C SER A 119 10.09 6.69 11.78
N PHE A 120 9.13 6.75 10.86
CA PHE A 120 8.41 5.60 10.35
C PHE A 120 8.85 5.30 8.93
N THR A 121 8.92 4.01 8.60
CA THR A 121 9.08 3.51 7.23
C THR A 121 8.01 2.44 6.99
N ALA A 122 7.30 2.50 5.86
CA ALA A 122 6.29 1.48 5.53
C ALA A 122 6.11 1.29 4.03
N ARG A 123 5.74 0.08 3.63
CA ARG A 123 5.32 -0.29 2.27
C ARG A 123 4.06 -1.12 2.40
N VAL A 124 2.92 -0.57 2.00
CA VAL A 124 1.60 -1.19 2.17
C VAL A 124 0.89 -1.26 0.84
N VAL A 125 0.62 -2.47 0.37
CA VAL A 125 -0.23 -2.71 -0.79
C VAL A 125 -1.70 -2.67 -0.35
N ILE A 126 -2.52 -1.99 -1.13
CA ILE A 126 -3.98 -1.98 -0.99
C ILE A 126 -4.56 -2.76 -2.16
N PHE A 127 -5.32 -3.81 -1.88
CA PHE A 127 -5.94 -4.62 -2.92
C PHE A 127 -7.34 -5.02 -2.51
N ARG A 128 -8.33 -4.52 -3.26
CA ARG A 128 -9.77 -4.64 -2.93
C ARG A 128 -10.05 -4.05 -1.54
N ASP A 129 -10.63 -4.85 -0.64
CA ASP A 129 -10.98 -4.53 0.73
C ASP A 129 -9.90 -4.97 1.73
N HIS A 130 -8.67 -5.25 1.28
CA HIS A 130 -7.57 -5.67 2.13
C HIS A 130 -6.34 -4.79 1.96
N TYR A 131 -5.52 -4.76 3.01
CA TYR A 131 -4.18 -4.21 2.95
C TYR A 131 -3.17 -5.18 3.55
N SER A 132 -1.93 -5.10 3.09
CA SER A 132 -0.81 -5.87 3.63
C SER A 132 0.49 -5.16 3.37
N GLY A 133 1.48 -5.31 4.24
CA GLY A 133 2.74 -4.61 4.08
C GLY A 133 3.72 -4.79 5.22
N MET A 134 4.80 -4.03 5.13
CA MET A 134 5.84 -3.98 6.15
C MET A 134 5.90 -2.60 6.77
N TRP A 135 6.35 -2.55 8.03
CA TRP A 135 6.51 -1.32 8.80
C TRP A 135 7.81 -1.35 9.59
N TRP A 136 8.35 -0.17 9.88
CA TRP A 136 9.49 0.07 10.75
C TRP A 136 9.33 1.36 11.55
N HIS A 137 9.85 1.34 12.76
CA HIS A 137 10.07 2.47 13.65
C HIS A 137 11.50 2.34 14.21
N GLY A 138 12.41 3.20 13.73
CA GLY A 138 13.84 3.01 13.96
C GLY A 138 14.33 1.64 13.46
N GLU A 139 15.00 0.87 14.31
CA GLU A 139 15.51 -0.48 13.98
C GLU A 139 14.46 -1.59 14.16
N THR A 140 13.31 -1.28 14.77
CA THR A 140 12.24 -2.26 14.99
C THR A 140 11.31 -2.26 13.79
N GLY A 141 10.90 -3.44 13.32
CA GLY A 141 9.91 -3.53 12.25
C GLY A 141 9.17 -4.86 12.23
N GLY A 142 8.33 -5.04 11.22
CA GLY A 142 7.51 -6.23 11.06
C GLY A 142 6.57 -6.13 9.87
N ASN A 143 5.55 -6.96 9.89
CA ASN A 143 4.48 -6.97 8.89
C ASN A 143 3.18 -6.48 9.51
N GLN A 144 2.34 -5.83 8.70
CA GLN A 144 0.99 -5.39 9.04
C GLN A 144 0.01 -5.79 7.95
N PHE A 145 -1.21 -6.15 8.31
CA PHE A 145 -2.23 -6.57 7.37
C PHE A 145 -3.62 -6.51 8.02
N GLY A 146 -4.65 -6.36 7.18
CA GLY A 146 -6.01 -6.28 7.66
C GLY A 146 -7.02 -6.03 6.55
N GLN A 147 -8.19 -5.59 6.96
CA GLN A 147 -9.32 -5.26 6.10
C GLN A 147 -9.62 -3.76 6.12
N ILE A 148 -10.19 -3.29 5.02
CA ILE A 148 -10.67 -1.93 4.85
C ILE A 148 -12.19 -1.99 4.84
N VAL A 149 -12.81 -1.45 5.89
CA VAL A 149 -14.26 -1.40 6.05
C VAL A 149 -14.74 0.04 6.00
N ARG A 150 -15.99 0.28 5.61
CA ARG A 150 -16.56 1.62 5.72
C ARG A 150 -16.68 2.01 7.19
N ALA A 151 -16.32 3.24 7.52
CA ALA A 151 -16.61 3.77 8.84
C ALA A 151 -18.14 3.76 9.04
N SER A 152 -18.60 3.20 10.16
CA SER A 152 -20.00 3.33 10.56
C SER A 152 -20.30 4.81 10.83
N GLU A 153 -21.49 5.26 10.41
CA GLU A 153 -22.02 6.57 10.78
C GLU A 153 -22.13 6.76 12.31
#